data_AF-I6ZHL4-F1
#
_entry.id   AF-I6ZHL4-F1
#
_cell.length_a   1.000
_cell.length_b   1.000
_cell.length_c   1.000
_cell.angle_alpha   90.00
_cell.angle_beta   90.00
_cell.angle_gamma   90.00
#
_symmetry.space_group_name_H-M   'P 1'
#
loop_
_entity.id
_entity.type
_entity.pdbx_description
1 polymer ?
#
loop_
_entity_poly.entity_id
_entity_poly.type
_entity_poly.pdbx_seq_one_letter_code
_entity_poly.pdbx_strand_id
1 'polypeptide(L)' 'MIFLTKILDTLAYICVGLIFLKYLILTVNSCFDWHLRWYFLENIPYMAIILFVATFIFAVPSEMIKDKLKDK' A
#
# COMPACT_ATOMS: atom_id res chain seq x y z
N MET A 1 -20.10 10.32 -0.82
CA MET A 1 -18.65 10.61 -0.98
C MET A 1 -17.82 10.06 0.17
N ILE A 2 -18.25 10.15 1.44
CA ILE A 2 -17.53 9.62 2.61
C ILE A 2 -17.18 8.12 2.49
N PHE A 3 -18.08 7.31 1.91
CA PHE A 3 -17.84 5.89 1.66
C PHE A 3 -16.72 5.67 0.62
N LEU A 4 -16.64 6.54 -0.39
CA LEU A 4 -15.67 6.45 -1.48
C LEU A 4 -14.27 6.84 -1.01
N THR A 5 -14.15 7.88 -0.17
CA THR A 5 -12.89 8.23 0.52
C THR A 5 -12.45 7.15 1.48
N LYS A 6 -13.37 6.50 2.21
CA LYS A 6 -13.02 5.36 3.07
C LYS A 6 -12.46 4.17 2.28
N ILE A 7 -13.04 3.86 1.11
CA ILE A 7 -12.51 2.81 0.25
C ILE A 7 -11.11 3.18 -0.25
N LEU A 8 -10.90 4.41 -0.72
CA LEU A 8 -9.59 4.89 -1.17
C LEU A 8 -8.54 4.82 -0.05
N ASP A 9 -8.88 5.27 1.17
CA ASP A 9 -7.99 5.18 2.32
C ASP A 9 -7.64 3.73 2.67
N THR A 10 -8.64 2.84 2.62
CA THR A 10 -8.43 1.41 2.88
C THR A 10 -7.49 0.81 1.83
N LEU A 11 -7.66 1.18 0.56
CA LEU A 11 -6.80 0.74 -0.54
C LEU A 11 -5.37 1.25 -0.40
N ALA A 12 -5.19 2.51 0.00
CA ALA A 12 -3.88 3.09 0.30
C ALA A 12 -3.20 2.36 1.48
N TYR A 13 -3.96 2.08 2.55
CA TYR A 13 -3.47 1.30 3.69
C TYR A 13 -3.04 -0.10 3.29
N ILE A 14 -3.81 -0.78 2.45
CA ILE A 14 -3.45 -2.10 1.91
C ILE A 14 -2.14 -2.02 1.13
N CYS A 15 -1.96 -1.00 0.28
CA CYS A 15 -0.71 -0.81 -0.47
C CYS A 15 0.51 -0.64 0.46
N VAL A 16 0.38 0.17 1.50
CA VAL A 16 1.44 0.36 2.51
C VAL A 16 1.71 -0.94 3.28
N GLY A 17 0.65 -1.66 3.67
CA GLY A 17 0.77 -2.95 4.35
C GLY A 17 1.47 -4.01 3.51
N LEU A 18 1.19 -4.06 2.20
CA LEU A 18 1.90 -4.93 1.25
C LEU A 18 3.38 -4.57 1.16
N ILE A 19 3.74 -3.29 1.06
CA ILE A 19 5.15 -2.85 1.07
C ILE A 19 5.82 -3.30 2.37
N PHE A 20 5.17 -3.09 3.52
CA PHE A 20 5.71 -3.48 4.81
C PHE A 20 5.91 -4.99 4.91
N LEU A 21 4.96 -5.79 4.43
CA LEU A 21 5.06 -7.25 4.38
C LEU A 21 6.26 -7.69 3.54
N LYS A 22 6.55 -7.02 2.41
CA LYS A 22 7.76 -7.27 1.63
C LYS A 22 9.03 -7.14 2.47
N TYR A 23 9.14 -6.03 3.19
CA TYR A 23 10.30 -5.74 4.03
C TYR A 23 10.40 -6.71 5.21
N LEU A 24 9.27 -7.10 5.78
CA LEU A 24 9.21 -8.08 6.86
C LEU A 24 9.69 -9.45 6.38
N ILE A 25 9.23 -9.92 5.23
CA ILE A 25 9.71 -11.16 4.60
C ILE A 25 11.22 -11.08 4.33
N LEU A 26 11.71 -9.98 3.76
CA LEU A 26 13.15 -9.78 3.52
C LEU A 26 13.96 -9.85 4.82
N THR A 27 13.46 -9.22 5.89
CA THR A 27 14.12 -9.17 7.20
C THR A 27 14.13 -10.55 7.85
N VAL A 28 13.02 -11.27 7.80
CA VAL A 28 12.89 -12.64 8.32
C VAL A 28 13.78 -13.61 7.54
N ASN A 29 13.81 -13.51 6.21
CA ASN A 29 14.72 -14.32 5.39
C ASN A 29 16.18 -14.03 5.75
N SER A 30 16.54 -12.77 5.99
CA SER A 30 17.91 -12.37 6.35
C SER A 30 18.30 -12.76 7.79
N CYS A 31 17.33 -12.82 8.71
CA CYS A 31 17.59 -13.03 10.14
C CYS A 31 17.43 -14.50 10.58
N PHE A 32 16.54 -15.25 9.93
CA PHE A 32 16.19 -16.63 10.28
C PHE A 32 16.53 -17.65 9.19
N ASP A 33 17.14 -17.22 8.06
CA ASP A 33 17.40 -18.05 6.86
C ASP A 33 16.15 -18.78 6.34
N TRP A 34 14.99 -18.26 6.72
CA TRP A 34 13.72 -18.80 6.30
C TRP A 34 13.53 -18.43 4.84
N HIS A 35 13.48 -19.41 3.94
CA HIS A 35 13.23 -19.20 2.52
C HIS A 35 11.75 -18.85 2.25
N LEU A 36 11.19 -17.85 2.95
CA LEU A 36 9.82 -17.40 2.66
C LEU A 36 9.81 -16.73 1.28
N ARG A 37 9.05 -17.34 0.39
CA ARG A 37 8.76 -16.80 -0.93
C ARG A 37 7.48 -16.00 -0.89
N TRP A 38 7.52 -14.82 -1.47
CA TRP A 38 6.34 -13.97 -1.59
C TRP A 38 5.60 -14.30 -2.88
N TYR A 39 4.89 -15.42 -2.88
CA TYR A 39 4.32 -16.08 -4.07
C TYR A 39 3.46 -15.18 -4.99
N PHE A 40 2.81 -14.14 -4.45
CA PHE A 40 1.95 -13.25 -5.24
C PHE A 40 2.67 -12.03 -5.84
N LEU A 41 3.77 -11.57 -5.24
CA LEU A 41 4.38 -10.26 -5.54
C LEU A 41 5.85 -10.32 -5.97
N GLU A 42 6.48 -11.50 -5.90
CA GLU A 42 7.90 -11.70 -6.25
C GLU A 42 8.18 -11.61 -7.76
N ASN A 43 7.20 -11.97 -8.60
CA ASN A 43 7.37 -12.03 -10.06
C ASN A 43 7.14 -10.70 -10.80
N ILE A 44 6.77 -9.62 -10.09
CA ILE A 44 6.47 -8.33 -10.72
C ILE A 44 7.66 -7.38 -10.53
N PRO A 45 8.35 -6.95 -11.61
CA PRO A 45 9.46 -6.03 -11.51
C PRO A 45 8.99 -4.68 -10.98
N TYR A 46 9.84 -4.00 -10.20
CA TYR A 46 9.58 -2.67 -9.62
C TYR A 46 8.34 -2.57 -8.74
N MET A 47 7.80 -3.68 -8.24
CA MET A 47 6.52 -3.70 -7.52
C MET A 47 6.46 -2.78 -6.30
N ALA A 48 7.56 -2.62 -5.56
CA ALA A 48 7.60 -1.69 -4.43
C ALA A 48 7.37 -0.24 -4.87
N ILE A 49 7.93 0.14 -6.03
CA ILE A 49 7.75 1.48 -6.62
C ILE A 49 6.31 1.63 -7.11
N ILE A 50 5.74 0.60 -7.75
CA ILE A 50 4.35 0.61 -8.22
C ILE A 50 3.38 0.79 -7.04
N LEU A 51 3.55 0.02 -5.96
CA LEU A 51 2.73 0.14 -4.74
C LEU A 51 2.90 1.50 -4.07
N PHE A 52 4.11 2.05 -4.08
CA PHE A 52 4.39 3.38 -3.54
C PHE A 52 3.65 4.46 -4.33
N VAL A 53 3.77 4.45 -5.66
CA VAL A 53 3.05 5.38 -6.55
C VAL A 53 1.53 5.21 -6.42
N ALA A 54 1.03 3.97 -6.34
CA ALA A 54 -0.38 3.69 -6.13
C ALA A 54 -0.91 4.25 -4.81
N THR A 55 -0.11 4.20 -3.74
CA THR A 55 -0.46 4.81 -2.44
C THR A 55 -0.71 6.30 -2.59
N PHE A 56 0.13 7.02 -3.34
CA PHE A 56 -0.08 8.45 -3.61
C PHE A 56 -1.32 8.71 -4.46
N ILE A 57 -1.53 7.91 -5.50
CA ILE A 57 -2.70 8.03 -6.39
C ILE A 57 -4.01 7.84 -5.62
N PHE A 58 -4.03 6.99 -4.59
CA PHE A 58 -5.23 6.79 -3.77
C PHE A 58 -5.35 7.79 -2.62
N ALA A 59 -4.24 8.16 -1.97
CA ALA A 59 -4.27 9.06 -0.81
C ALA A 59 -4.57 10.51 -1.21
N VAL A 60 -3.94 11.04 -2.27
CA VAL A 60 -4.07 12.46 -2.64
C VAL A 60 -5.52 12.82 -3.00
N PRO A 61 -6.24 12.08 -3.86
CA PRO A 61 -7.64 12.37 -4.14
C PRO A 61 -8.54 12.14 -2.93
N SER A 62 -8.23 11.17 -2.06
CA SER A 62 -9.02 10.92 -0.85
C SER A 62 -9.03 12.14 0.07
N GLU A 63 -7.85 12.71 0.33
CA GLU A 63 -7.70 13.90 1.17
C GLU A 63 -8.33 15.13 0.52
N MET A 64 -8.13 15.34 -0.79
CA MET A 64 -8.78 16.45 -1.51
C MET A 64 -10.31 16.38 -1.45
N ILE A 65 -10.91 15.19 -1.55
CA ILE A 65 -12.36 15.01 -1.44
C ILE A 65 -12.85 15.23 -0.01
N LYS A 66 -12.10 14.75 1.01
CA LYS A 66 -12.42 14.99 2.42
C LYS A 66 -12.42 16.48 2.76
N ASP A 67 -11.42 17.24 2.28
CA ASP A 67 -11.35 18.69 2.50
C ASP A 67 -12.58 19.39 1.92
N LYS A 68 -12.99 19.04 0.69
CA LYS A 68 -14.21 19.59 0.06
C LYS A 68 -15.50 19.23 0.80
N LEU A 69 -15.54 18.10 1.51
CA LEU A 69 -16.68 17.68 2.33
C LEU A 69 -16.72 18.38 3.69
N LYS A 70 -15.57 18.85 4.19
CA LYS A 70 -15.44 19.49 5.50
C LYS A 70 -15.77 20.98 5.45
N ASP A 71 -15.56 21.58 4.28
CA ASP A 71 -15.85 22.99 3.98
C ASP A 71 -17.34 23.25 3.70
N LYS A 72 -18.17 22.19 3.67
CA LYS A 72 -19.59 22.23 3.36
C LYS A 72 -20.44 21.81 4.55
#